data_AF-A0A3D0K320-F1
#
_entry.id   AF-A0A3D0K320-F1
#
_cell.length_a   1.000
_cell.length_b   1.000
_cell.length_c   1.000
_cell.angle_alpha   90.00
_cell.angle_beta   90.00
_cell.angle_gamma   90.00
#
_symmetry.space_group_name_H-M   'P 1'
#
loop_
_entity.id
_entity.type
_entity.pdbx_description
1 polymer ?
#
loop_
_entity_poly.entity_id
_entity_poly.type
_entity_poly.pdbx_seq_one_letter_code
_entity_poly.pdbx_strand_id
1 'polypeptide(L)'
;MLRSMLLLGVLAALLTLAGCNRTTVEQTMLERHPSELDDFDFWDGLAEEPVVSNDDAFHALILMEDGRDPSADFEGRMALAGEKGWLAGTDQPLDPNESVSVGVLSVAGCRILDIKGGLTMQLFGDSPRYCTRELNAMGVLPGLTPNEALTGLEFISFIDSIEERDRLQRAWKRQEAASASTTDDGDETQ
;
A
#
# COMPACT_ATOMS: atom_id res chain seq x y z
N MET A 1 42.42 -32.78 12.54
CA MET A 1 40.98 -33.12 12.63
C MET A 1 40.18 -32.06 13.39
N LEU A 2 40.59 -31.66 14.61
CA LEU A 2 39.86 -30.66 15.41
C LEU A 2 39.75 -29.26 14.75
N ARG A 3 40.78 -28.82 14.01
CA ARG A 3 40.76 -27.55 13.23
C ARG A 3 39.78 -27.57 12.05
N SER A 4 39.59 -28.72 11.40
CA SER A 4 38.68 -28.85 10.26
C SER A 4 37.21 -28.92 10.70
N MET A 5 36.92 -29.46 11.89
CA MET A 5 35.56 -29.43 12.47
C MET A 5 35.16 -28.02 12.94
N LEU A 6 36.11 -27.23 13.43
CA LEU A 6 35.86 -25.84 13.86
C LEU A 6 35.56 -24.90 12.69
N LEU A 7 36.23 -25.10 11.55
CA LEU A 7 35.97 -24.33 10.31
C LEU A 7 34.61 -24.67 9.68
N LEU A 8 34.18 -25.94 9.72
CA LEU A 8 32.84 -26.31 9.23
C LEU A 8 31.71 -25.73 10.09
N GLY A 9 31.88 -25.68 11.41
CA GLY A 9 30.89 -25.13 12.33
C GLY A 9 30.68 -23.62 12.18
N VAL A 10 31.75 -22.86 11.94
CA VAL A 10 31.67 -21.41 11.69
C VAL A 10 31.03 -21.10 10.34
N LEU A 11 31.30 -21.89 9.31
CA LEU A 11 30.70 -21.72 7.99
C LEU A 11 29.18 -22.01 8.00
N ALA A 12 28.74 -23.01 8.77
CA ALA A 12 27.32 -23.32 8.95
C ALA A 12 26.56 -22.24 9.73
N ALA A 13 27.20 -21.60 10.72
CA ALA A 13 26.60 -20.49 11.48
C ALA A 13 26.51 -19.17 10.68
N LEU A 14 27.41 -18.96 9.71
CA LEU A 14 27.37 -17.80 8.81
C LEU A 14 26.28 -17.93 7.73
N LEU A 15 25.95 -19.15 7.30
CA LEU A 15 24.89 -19.41 6.33
C LEU A 15 23.47 -19.20 6.90
N THR A 16 23.30 -19.28 8.22
CA THR A 16 21.99 -19.03 8.87
C THR A 16 21.66 -17.55 9.07
N LEU A 17 22.56 -16.64 8.70
CA LEU A 17 22.36 -15.18 8.79
C LEU A 17 21.96 -14.55 7.44
N ALA A 18 21.75 -15.35 6.39
CA ALA A 18 21.08 -14.89 5.18
C ALA A 18 19.59 -14.65 5.51
N GLY A 19 19.27 -13.46 6.02
CA GLY A 19 17.90 -13.00 6.17
C GLY A 19 17.20 -12.97 4.80
N CYS A 20 15.88 -13.15 4.82
CA CYS A 20 15.06 -12.94 3.63
C CYS A 20 15.13 -11.46 3.24
N ASN A 21 16.06 -11.11 2.35
CA ASN A 21 16.12 -9.77 1.79
C ASN A 21 15.04 -9.63 0.72
N ARG A 22 14.44 -8.45 0.63
CA ARG A 22 13.45 -8.16 -0.41
C ARG A 22 14.14 -8.00 -1.77
N THR A 23 13.35 -8.18 -2.83
CA THR A 23 13.84 -7.94 -4.19
C THR A 23 14.08 -6.44 -4.36
N THR A 24 15.23 -6.07 -4.89
CA THR A 24 15.58 -4.68 -5.20
C THR A 24 15.51 -4.45 -6.71
N VAL A 25 14.96 -3.31 -7.14
CA VAL A 25 15.01 -2.85 -8.52
C VAL A 25 16.23 -1.95 -8.72
N GLU A 26 16.84 -1.99 -9.91
CA GLU A 26 18.03 -1.17 -10.20
C GLU A 26 17.68 0.32 -10.34
N GLN A 27 16.54 0.59 -10.99
CA GLN A 27 15.98 1.92 -11.17
C GLN A 27 14.46 1.84 -11.04
N THR A 28 13.86 2.76 -10.29
CA THR A 28 12.40 2.80 -10.11
C THR A 28 11.71 3.26 -11.39
N MET A 29 10.40 2.99 -11.53
CA MET A 29 9.63 3.54 -12.66
C MET A 29 9.60 5.06 -12.63
N LEU A 30 9.46 5.64 -11.44
CA LEU A 30 9.47 7.08 -11.25
C LEU A 30 10.80 7.72 -11.64
N GLU A 31 11.93 7.07 -11.35
CA GLU A 31 13.25 7.53 -11.80
C GLU A 31 13.38 7.51 -13.33
N ARG A 32 12.64 6.63 -14.03
CA ARG A 32 12.58 6.62 -15.49
C ARG A 32 11.66 7.69 -16.06
N HIS A 33 10.64 8.10 -15.31
CA HIS A 33 9.62 9.08 -15.70
C HIS A 33 9.44 10.17 -14.62
N PRO A 34 10.42 11.07 -14.43
CA PRO A 34 10.46 11.98 -13.28
C PRO A 34 9.56 13.22 -13.39
N SER A 35 8.84 13.40 -14.51
CA SER A 35 8.05 14.59 -14.80
C SER A 35 6.57 14.35 -14.50
N GLU A 36 5.89 15.30 -13.84
CA GLU A 36 4.43 15.28 -13.61
C GLU A 36 3.62 15.23 -14.92
N LEU A 37 4.22 15.58 -16.07
CA LEU A 37 3.57 15.44 -17.38
C LEU A 37 3.61 14.01 -17.92
N ASP A 38 4.39 13.14 -17.28
CA ASP A 38 4.67 11.77 -17.72
C ASP A 38 3.87 10.74 -16.90
N ASP A 39 2.87 11.17 -16.11
CA ASP A 39 2.05 10.28 -15.29
C ASP A 39 1.48 9.09 -16.08
N PHE A 40 1.04 9.33 -17.32
CA PHE A 40 0.55 8.26 -18.20
C PHE A 40 1.64 7.22 -18.52
N ASP A 41 2.85 7.68 -18.86
CA ASP A 41 3.98 6.81 -19.17
C ASP A 41 4.47 6.08 -17.91
N PHE A 42 4.39 6.72 -16.75
CA PHE A 42 4.64 6.07 -15.46
C PHE A 42 3.68 4.90 -15.23
N TRP A 43 2.36 5.09 -15.40
CA TRP A 43 1.38 4.01 -15.21
C TRP A 43 1.53 2.89 -16.25
N ASP A 44 1.79 3.23 -17.51
CA ASP A 44 2.01 2.25 -18.58
C ASP A 44 3.24 1.39 -18.28
N GLY A 45 4.37 2.03 -17.95
CA GLY A 45 5.59 1.30 -17.62
C GLY A 45 5.48 0.52 -16.30
N LEU A 46 4.79 1.07 -15.29
CA LEU A 46 4.56 0.37 -14.03
C LEU A 46 3.80 -0.94 -14.24
N ALA A 47 2.88 -1.01 -15.21
CA ALA A 47 2.15 -2.24 -15.52
C ALA A 47 3.07 -3.37 -15.98
N GLU A 48 4.22 -3.06 -16.58
CA GLU A 48 5.18 -4.05 -17.08
C GLU A 48 6.15 -4.54 -16.01
N GLU A 49 6.18 -3.91 -14.83
CA GLU A 49 7.16 -4.22 -13.81
C GLU A 49 6.94 -5.60 -13.17
N PRO A 50 8.00 -6.43 -13.06
CA PRO A 50 7.91 -7.72 -12.39
C PRO A 50 7.69 -7.56 -10.88
N VAL A 51 8.05 -6.41 -10.31
CA VAL A 51 7.80 -6.05 -8.92
C VAL A 51 7.75 -4.53 -8.76
N VAL A 52 6.82 -4.04 -7.96
CA VAL A 52 6.71 -2.61 -7.65
C VAL A 52 7.64 -2.23 -6.51
N SER A 53 8.43 -1.16 -6.69
CA SER A 53 9.31 -0.61 -5.65
C SER A 53 8.53 0.20 -4.61
N ASN A 54 9.12 0.48 -3.45
CA ASN A 54 8.50 1.38 -2.48
C ASN A 54 8.30 2.77 -3.09
N ASP A 55 9.28 3.32 -3.80
CA ASP A 55 9.17 4.67 -4.37
C ASP A 55 8.01 4.78 -5.37
N ASP A 56 7.90 3.80 -6.28
CA ASP A 56 6.81 3.73 -7.26
C ASP A 56 5.45 3.59 -6.58
N ALA A 57 5.35 2.73 -5.57
CA ALA A 57 4.10 2.50 -4.85
C ALA A 57 3.59 3.74 -4.13
N PHE A 58 4.48 4.47 -3.43
CA PHE A 58 4.07 5.66 -2.70
C PHE A 58 3.79 6.84 -3.62
N HIS A 59 4.55 7.00 -4.70
CA HIS A 59 4.23 7.98 -5.74
C HIS A 59 2.81 7.71 -6.31
N ALA A 60 2.54 6.48 -6.72
CA ALA A 60 1.24 6.08 -7.26
C ALA A 60 0.08 6.27 -6.27
N LEU A 61 0.26 5.91 -4.99
CA LEU A 61 -0.77 6.10 -3.96
C LEU A 61 -1.06 7.58 -3.70
N ILE A 62 -0.03 8.43 -3.66
CA ILE A 62 -0.19 9.89 -3.49
C ILE A 62 -0.88 10.48 -4.72
N LEU A 63 -0.46 10.08 -5.92
CA LEU A 63 -1.05 10.53 -7.18
C LEU A 63 -2.54 10.17 -7.25
N MET A 64 -2.91 8.94 -6.86
CA MET A 64 -4.30 8.50 -6.79
C MET A 64 -5.12 9.30 -5.77
N GLU A 65 -4.62 9.51 -4.56
CA GLU A 65 -5.39 10.17 -3.48
C GLU A 65 -5.49 11.70 -3.65
N ASP A 66 -4.38 12.35 -4.01
CA ASP A 66 -4.26 13.81 -4.03
C ASP A 66 -4.32 14.40 -5.46
N GLY A 67 -4.27 13.54 -6.49
CA GLY A 67 -4.25 13.94 -7.91
C GLY A 67 -2.91 14.50 -8.38
N ARG A 68 -1.90 14.54 -7.51
CA ARG A 68 -0.51 14.93 -7.80
C ARG A 68 0.40 14.49 -6.66
N ASP A 69 1.67 14.22 -6.96
CA ASP A 69 2.70 14.00 -5.94
C ASP A 69 3.62 15.23 -5.83
N PRO A 70 3.51 16.04 -4.76
CA PRO A 70 4.34 17.23 -4.59
C PRO A 70 5.75 16.92 -4.06
N SER A 71 6.07 15.65 -3.79
CA SER A 71 7.33 15.24 -3.19
C SER A 71 8.46 15.30 -4.21
N ALA A 72 9.57 15.93 -3.82
CA ALA A 72 10.77 15.97 -4.67
C ALA A 72 11.57 14.66 -4.64
N ASP A 73 11.44 13.88 -3.55
CA ASP A 73 12.19 12.67 -3.28
C ASP A 73 11.37 11.68 -2.44
N PHE A 74 11.94 10.47 -2.26
CA PHE A 74 11.33 9.40 -1.49
C PHE A 74 11.07 9.77 -0.03
N GLU A 75 11.98 10.53 0.59
CA GLU A 75 11.82 10.98 1.99
C GLU A 75 10.59 11.90 2.13
N GLY A 76 10.36 12.79 1.16
CA GLY A 76 9.14 13.61 1.09
C GLY A 76 7.88 12.75 1.02
N ARG A 77 7.89 11.67 0.20
CA ARG A 77 6.77 10.72 0.13
C ARG A 77 6.56 9.99 1.44
N MET A 78 7.63 9.64 2.15
CA MET A 78 7.56 8.98 3.46
C MET A 78 6.98 9.89 4.54
N ALA A 79 7.29 11.18 4.49
CA ALA A 79 6.67 12.16 5.36
C ALA A 79 5.15 12.25 5.10
N LEU A 80 4.72 12.37 3.84
CA LEU A 80 3.30 12.41 3.48
C LEU A 80 2.57 11.11 3.84
N ALA A 81 3.17 9.95 3.55
CA ALA A 81 2.62 8.66 3.94
C ALA A 81 2.48 8.52 5.47
N GLY A 82 3.42 9.08 6.22
CA GLY A 82 3.36 9.18 7.67
C GLY A 82 2.20 10.04 8.16
N GLU A 83 2.01 11.23 7.58
CA GLU A 83 0.89 12.13 7.90
C GLU A 83 -0.48 11.49 7.60
N LYS A 84 -0.56 10.72 6.52
CA LYS A 84 -1.75 9.96 6.12
C LYS A 84 -1.95 8.66 6.92
N GLY A 85 -1.01 8.31 7.81
CA GLY A 85 -1.08 7.13 8.67
C GLY A 85 -0.89 5.80 7.94
N TRP A 86 -0.33 5.81 6.73
CA TRP A 86 -0.11 4.64 5.88
C TRP A 86 1.02 3.73 6.36
N LEU A 87 1.92 4.28 7.16
CA LEU A 87 3.10 3.55 7.68
C LEU A 87 2.83 2.85 9.03
N ALA A 88 1.58 2.81 9.50
CA ALA A 88 1.25 2.19 10.79
C ALA A 88 1.64 0.71 10.84
N GLY A 89 2.40 0.32 11.87
CA GLY A 89 2.92 -1.05 12.03
C GLY A 89 4.07 -1.42 11.07
N THR A 90 4.66 -0.43 10.40
CA THR A 90 5.94 -0.58 9.68
C THR A 90 7.07 -0.23 10.63
N ASP A 91 7.79 -1.25 11.10
CA ASP A 91 8.82 -1.09 12.15
C ASP A 91 10.24 -0.85 11.59
N GLN A 92 10.43 -1.01 10.28
CA GLN A 92 11.71 -0.91 9.61
C GLN A 92 11.70 0.24 8.60
N PRO A 93 12.82 0.98 8.46
CA PRO A 93 12.98 1.92 7.36
C PRO A 93 12.76 1.21 6.03
N LEU A 94 12.09 1.90 5.10
CA LEU A 94 11.88 1.41 3.75
C LEU A 94 13.00 1.93 2.86
N ASP A 95 13.50 1.08 1.97
CA ASP A 95 14.44 1.47 0.92
C ASP A 95 13.63 1.78 -0.36
N PRO A 96 13.90 2.89 -1.07
CA PRO A 96 13.14 3.28 -2.26
C PRO A 96 13.11 2.21 -3.34
N ASN A 97 14.22 1.47 -3.50
CA ASN A 97 14.42 0.51 -4.57
C ASN A 97 14.03 -0.91 -4.15
N GLU A 98 13.74 -1.15 -2.88
CA GLU A 98 13.17 -2.43 -2.45
C GLU A 98 11.71 -2.58 -2.88
N SER A 99 11.32 -3.81 -3.16
CA SER A 99 9.93 -4.16 -3.45
C SER A 99 9.03 -3.73 -2.29
N VAL A 100 7.94 -3.03 -2.62
CA VAL A 100 6.90 -2.76 -1.64
C VAL A 100 6.25 -4.06 -1.20
N SER A 101 5.96 -4.18 0.09
CA SER A 101 5.19 -5.31 0.59
C SER A 101 3.70 -5.04 0.59
N VAL A 102 2.93 -6.09 0.31
CA VAL A 102 1.48 -6.12 0.46
C VAL A 102 1.04 -5.60 1.82
N GLY A 103 1.77 -5.89 2.91
CA GLY A 103 1.45 -5.43 4.25
C GLY A 103 1.43 -3.90 4.38
N VAL A 104 2.42 -3.21 3.81
CA VAL A 104 2.52 -1.74 3.78
C VAL A 104 1.37 -1.17 2.95
N LEU A 105 1.17 -1.71 1.74
CA LEU A 105 0.06 -1.31 0.87
C LEU A 105 -1.31 -1.53 1.54
N SER A 106 -1.44 -2.60 2.31
CA SER A 106 -2.69 -2.94 2.98
C SER A 106 -3.06 -1.90 4.03
N VAL A 107 -2.08 -1.38 4.77
CA VAL A 107 -2.32 -0.33 5.76
C VAL A 107 -2.78 0.94 5.04
N ALA A 108 -2.11 1.34 3.97
CA ALA A 108 -2.54 2.47 3.13
C ALA A 108 -3.98 2.27 2.62
N GLY A 109 -4.29 1.12 2.01
CA GLY A 109 -5.61 0.82 1.49
C GLY A 109 -6.71 0.84 2.57
N CYS A 110 -6.45 0.31 3.77
CA CYS A 110 -7.41 0.40 4.88
C CYS A 110 -7.64 1.83 5.35
N ARG A 111 -6.60 2.66 5.39
CA ARG A 111 -6.71 4.08 5.76
C ARG A 111 -7.52 4.87 4.73
N ILE A 112 -7.22 4.68 3.44
CA ILE A 112 -7.90 5.36 2.33
C ILE A 112 -9.39 5.00 2.30
N LEU A 113 -9.73 3.72 2.50
CA LEU A 113 -11.12 3.24 2.49
C LEU A 113 -11.86 3.40 3.84
N ASP A 114 -11.22 4.01 4.85
CA ASP A 114 -11.68 4.14 6.23
C ASP A 114 -12.18 2.80 6.84
N ILE A 115 -11.48 1.70 6.56
CA ILE A 115 -11.84 0.36 7.03
C ILE A 115 -11.51 0.25 8.53
N LYS A 116 -12.56 0.07 9.35
CA LYS A 116 -12.40 -0.18 10.79
C LYS A 116 -12.03 -1.63 11.13
N GLY A 117 -12.33 -2.55 10.22
CA GLY A 117 -12.16 -3.99 10.39
C GLY A 117 -12.97 -4.58 11.56
N GLY A 118 -12.65 -5.84 11.88
CA GLY A 118 -13.26 -6.56 13.00
C GLY A 118 -12.77 -6.08 14.37
N LEU A 119 -13.36 -6.62 15.44
CA LEU A 119 -13.10 -6.23 16.84
C LEU A 119 -11.61 -6.17 17.19
N THR A 120 -10.80 -7.11 16.69
CA THR A 120 -9.35 -7.12 16.97
C THR A 120 -8.61 -5.93 16.36
N MET A 121 -8.97 -5.51 15.14
CA MET A 121 -8.38 -4.33 14.50
C MET A 121 -8.78 -3.05 15.24
N GLN A 122 -10.00 -2.99 15.78
CA GLN A 122 -10.44 -1.86 16.60
C GLN A 122 -9.70 -1.77 17.95
N LEU A 123 -9.28 -2.91 18.51
CA LEU A 123 -8.56 -2.96 19.79
C LEU A 123 -7.05 -2.72 19.63
N PHE A 124 -6.44 -3.22 18.56
CA PHE A 124 -4.99 -3.18 18.35
C PHE A 124 -4.55 -2.18 17.27
N GLY A 125 -5.50 -1.56 16.58
CA GLY A 125 -5.27 -0.63 15.49
C GLY A 125 -4.95 -1.30 14.16
N ASP A 126 -4.72 -0.44 13.18
CA ASP A 126 -4.34 -0.83 11.82
C ASP A 126 -2.93 -1.40 11.85
N SER A 127 -2.77 -2.59 11.26
CA SER A 127 -1.48 -3.25 11.14
C SER A 127 -1.43 -4.02 9.82
N PRO A 128 -0.23 -4.28 9.27
CA PRO A 128 -0.09 -5.05 8.04
C PRO A 128 -0.91 -6.34 8.05
N ARG A 129 -0.85 -7.12 9.14
CA ARG A 129 -1.57 -8.39 9.27
C ARG A 129 -3.08 -8.22 9.20
N TYR A 130 -3.65 -7.26 9.94
CA TYR A 130 -5.10 -7.10 10.00
C TYR A 130 -5.64 -6.50 8.72
N CYS A 131 -4.98 -5.46 8.21
CA CYS A 131 -5.39 -4.79 6.98
C CYS A 131 -5.35 -5.74 5.78
N THR A 132 -4.28 -6.53 5.61
CA THR A 132 -4.21 -7.51 4.51
C THR A 132 -5.36 -8.52 4.58
N ARG A 133 -5.72 -8.99 5.79
CA ARG A 133 -6.81 -9.94 5.96
C ARG A 133 -8.17 -9.33 5.58
N GLU A 134 -8.45 -8.11 6.02
CA GLU A 134 -9.71 -7.42 5.68
C GLU A 134 -9.80 -7.14 4.17
N LEU A 135 -8.73 -6.64 3.55
CA LEU A 135 -8.70 -6.36 2.12
C LEU A 135 -8.81 -7.62 1.25
N ASN A 136 -8.21 -8.74 1.66
CA ASN A 136 -8.45 -10.03 1.03
C ASN A 136 -9.92 -10.49 1.18
N ALA A 137 -10.50 -10.35 2.38
CA ALA A 137 -11.90 -10.72 2.62
C ALA A 137 -12.88 -9.86 1.80
N MET A 138 -12.52 -8.59 1.55
CA MET A 138 -13.27 -7.67 0.70
C MET A 138 -13.03 -7.86 -0.79
N GLY A 139 -12.07 -8.72 -1.20
CA GLY A 139 -11.69 -8.91 -2.60
C GLY A 139 -11.00 -7.70 -3.22
N VAL A 140 -10.31 -6.89 -2.41
CA VAL A 140 -9.43 -5.80 -2.89
C VAL A 140 -8.04 -6.32 -3.22
N LEU A 141 -7.55 -7.28 -2.42
CA LEU A 141 -6.27 -7.97 -2.66
C LEU A 141 -6.51 -9.40 -3.18
N PRO A 142 -5.62 -9.94 -4.04
CA PRO A 142 -5.77 -11.26 -4.65
C PRO A 142 -5.30 -12.42 -3.73
N GLY A 143 -5.70 -12.41 -2.46
CA GLY A 143 -5.42 -13.51 -1.53
C GLY A 143 -3.96 -13.59 -1.04
N LEU A 144 -3.22 -12.48 -1.12
CA LEU A 144 -1.79 -12.41 -0.78
C LEU A 144 -1.55 -12.23 0.72
N THR A 145 -0.33 -12.52 1.16
CA THR A 145 0.15 -12.39 2.54
C THR A 145 0.94 -11.09 2.73
N PRO A 146 1.05 -10.57 3.97
CA PRO A 146 1.66 -9.26 4.21
C PRO A 146 3.12 -9.11 3.79
N ASN A 147 3.88 -10.20 3.66
CA ASN A 147 5.31 -10.16 3.34
C ASN A 147 5.59 -10.39 1.85
N GLU A 148 4.56 -10.67 1.04
CA GLU A 148 4.70 -10.79 -0.40
C GLU A 148 4.79 -9.41 -1.07
N ALA A 149 5.31 -9.38 -2.28
CA ALA A 149 5.33 -8.21 -3.15
C ALA A 149 4.27 -8.34 -4.24
N LEU A 150 3.96 -7.22 -4.90
CA LEU A 150 3.07 -7.18 -6.06
C LEU A 150 3.88 -6.96 -7.33
N THR A 151 3.46 -7.61 -8.41
CA THR A 151 3.78 -7.17 -9.77
C THR A 151 3.10 -5.84 -10.08
N GLY A 152 3.54 -5.17 -11.14
CA GLY A 152 2.93 -3.96 -11.68
C GLY A 152 1.43 -4.06 -11.88
N LEU A 153 0.98 -5.07 -12.62
CA LEU A 153 -0.45 -5.31 -12.89
C LEU A 153 -1.26 -5.61 -11.63
N GLU A 154 -0.72 -6.37 -10.68
CA GLU A 154 -1.43 -6.65 -9.43
C GLU A 154 -1.58 -5.38 -8.58
N PHE A 155 -0.56 -4.51 -8.59
CA PHE A 155 -0.61 -3.22 -7.92
C PHE A 155 -1.62 -2.27 -8.58
N ILE A 156 -1.65 -2.17 -9.91
CA ILE A 156 -2.66 -1.38 -10.64
C ILE A 156 -4.07 -1.90 -10.33
N SER A 157 -4.28 -3.22 -10.36
CA SER A 157 -5.57 -3.82 -10.00
C SER A 157 -5.99 -3.51 -8.56
N PHE A 158 -5.02 -3.43 -7.64
CA PHE A 158 -5.24 -3.02 -6.26
C PHE A 158 -5.68 -1.54 -6.15
N ILE A 159 -5.01 -0.64 -6.88
CA ILE A 159 -5.37 0.79 -6.98
C ILE A 159 -6.79 0.95 -7.53
N ASP A 160 -7.09 0.34 -8.68
CA ASP A 160 -8.43 0.37 -9.30
C ASP A 160 -9.52 -0.11 -8.33
N SER A 161 -9.23 -1.17 -7.56
CA SER A 161 -10.15 -1.74 -6.58
C SER A 161 -10.43 -0.80 -5.41
N ILE A 162 -9.46 0.04 -5.02
CA ILE A 162 -9.61 1.09 -4.01
C ILE A 162 -10.45 2.23 -4.58
N GLU A 163 -10.08 2.77 -5.74
CA GLU A 163 -10.79 3.91 -6.36
C GLU A 163 -12.27 3.60 -6.57
N GLU A 164 -12.58 2.42 -7.10
CA GLU A 164 -13.95 2.00 -7.35
C GLU A 164 -14.76 1.93 -6.04
N ARG A 165 -14.14 1.43 -4.95
CA ARG A 165 -14.81 1.36 -3.65
C ARG A 165 -15.01 2.73 -3.02
N ASP A 166 -14.02 3.60 -3.07
CA ASP A 166 -14.16 4.97 -2.57
C ASP A 166 -15.25 5.73 -3.35
N ARG A 167 -15.29 5.58 -4.68
CA ARG A 167 -16.34 6.14 -5.53
C ARG A 167 -17.73 5.67 -5.11
N LEU A 168 -17.91 4.37 -4.89
CA LEU A 168 -19.17 3.79 -4.43
C LEU A 168 -19.56 4.30 -3.03
N GLN A 169 -18.63 4.34 -2.08
CA GLN A 169 -18.86 4.90 -0.75
C GLN A 169 -19.32 6.36 -0.80
N ARG A 170 -18.67 7.19 -1.61
CA ARG A 170 -19.08 8.60 -1.81
C ARG A 170 -20.47 8.70 -2.45
N ALA A 171 -20.79 7.84 -3.41
CA ALA A 171 -22.10 7.81 -4.05
C ALA A 171 -23.22 7.46 -3.05
N TRP A 172 -23.03 6.43 -2.22
CA TRP A 172 -23.98 6.05 -1.17
C TRP A 172 -24.20 7.18 -0.16
N LYS A 173 -23.13 7.81 0.34
CA LYS A 173 -23.23 8.95 1.28
C LYS A 173 -24.05 10.11 0.70
N ARG A 174 -23.88 10.43 -0.59
CA ARG A 174 -24.68 11.46 -1.26
C ARG A 174 -26.16 11.09 -1.37
N GLN A 175 -26.46 9.82 -1.65
CA GLN A 175 -27.83 9.34 -1.73
C GLN A 175 -28.54 9.39 -0.37
N GLU A 176 -27.85 8.97 0.70
CA GLU A 176 -28.37 9.07 2.07
C GLU A 176 -28.67 10.52 2.45
N ALA A 177 -27.74 11.44 2.19
CA ALA A 177 -27.94 12.88 2.45
C ALA A 177 -29.16 13.46 1.71
N ALA A 178 -29.36 13.09 0.44
CA ALA A 178 -30.52 13.54 -0.35
C ALA A 178 -31.86 12.96 0.15
N SER A 179 -31.86 11.72 0.65
CA SER A 179 -33.05 11.11 1.25
C SER A 179 -33.43 11.73 2.60
N ALA A 180 -32.42 12.14 3.39
CA ALA A 180 -32.64 12.82 4.66
C ALA A 180 -33.28 14.20 4.48
N SER A 181 -32.85 14.99 3.48
CA SER A 181 -33.42 16.33 3.22
C SER A 181 -34.86 16.28 2.72
N THR A 182 -35.28 15.22 2.03
CA THR A 182 -36.65 15.08 1.49
C THR A 182 -37.67 14.75 2.59
N THR A 183 -37.22 14.22 3.74
CA THR A 183 -38.11 13.82 4.84
C THR A 183 -38.46 14.98 5.77
N ASP A 184 -37.67 16.05 5.78
CA ASP A 184 -37.83 17.22 6.67
C ASP A 184 -38.88 18.24 6.17
N ASP A 185 -39.10 18.33 4.85
CA ASP A 185 -40.07 19.26 4.25
C ASP A 185 -41.55 18.78 4.34
N GLY A 186 -41.82 17.64 4.97
CA GLY A 186 -43.14 17.00 5.00
C GLY A 186 -43.98 17.23 6.26
N ASP A 187 -43.45 17.89 7.29
CA ASP A 187 -44.09 18.00 8.63
C ASP A 187 -44.45 19.44 9.05
N GLU A 188 -44.65 20.36 8.09
CA GLU A 188 -45.18 21.72 8.34
C GLU A 188 -46.52 21.98 7.64
N THR A 189 -47.51 21.09 7.79
CA THR A 189 -48.92 21.50 7.64
C THR A 189 -49.83 20.66 8.56
N GLN A 190 -50.11 21.18 9.75
CA GLN A 190 -51.35 20.90 10.48
C GLN A 190 -51.72 22.04 11.43
#